data_AF-A0A0N5CLV1-F1
#
_entry.id   AF-A0A0N5CLV1-F1
#
_cell.length_a   1.000
_cell.length_b   1.000
_cell.length_c   1.000
_cell.angle_alpha   90.00
_cell.angle_beta   90.00
_cell.angle_gamma   90.00
#
_symmetry.space_group_name_H-M   'P 1'
#
loop_
_entity.id
_entity.type
_entity.pdbx_description
1 polymer ?
#
loop_
_entity_poly.entity_id
_entity_poly.type
_entity_poly.pdbx_seq_one_letter_code
_entity_poly.pdbx_strand_id
1 'polypeptide(L)' 'MISCPTYALCTIVRRLIKDYRNCRSGFPDLTVWNDEKKLLAVVEVKGPGDKLSTKQRLWLNFFKNQNIVAHVCHVTGRVN' A
#
# COMPACT_ATOMS: atom_id res chain seq x y z
N MET A 1 -18.95 -7.74 -2.60
CA MET A 1 -18.32 -9.09 -2.71
C MET A 1 -16.82 -8.85 -2.78
N ILE A 2 -16.01 -9.48 -1.92
CA ILE A 2 -14.61 -9.12 -1.60
C ILE A 2 -13.87 -8.48 -2.78
N SER A 3 -13.66 -7.16 -2.71
CA SER A 3 -13.02 -6.34 -3.75
C SER A 3 -11.51 -6.60 -3.86
N CYS A 4 -10.95 -7.42 -2.97
CA CYS A 4 -9.53 -7.75 -2.96
C CYS A 4 -9.28 -9.00 -3.80
N PRO A 5 -8.54 -8.91 -4.93
CA PRO A 5 -8.20 -10.08 -5.71
C PRO A 5 -7.45 -11.11 -4.85
N THR A 6 -7.87 -12.38 -4.87
CA THR A 6 -7.24 -13.47 -4.10
C THR A 6 -5.72 -13.51 -4.29
N TYR A 7 -5.25 -13.27 -5.51
CA TYR A 7 -3.83 -13.17 -5.83
C TYR A 7 -3.10 -12.09 -5.01
N ALA A 8 -3.69 -10.90 -4.86
CA ALA A 8 -3.08 -9.80 -4.10
C ALA A 8 -2.93 -10.19 -2.62
N LEU A 9 -3.98 -10.76 -2.02
CA LEU A 9 -3.93 -11.22 -0.63
C LEU A 9 -2.89 -12.34 -0.45
N CYS A 10 -2.88 -13.34 -1.32
CA CYS A 10 -1.93 -14.44 -1.25
C CYS A 10 -0.47 -14.00 -1.36
N THR A 11 -0.16 -13.02 -2.21
CA THR A 11 1.22 -12.54 -2.37
C THR A 11 1.68 -11.72 -1.16
N ILE A 12 0.81 -10.86 -0.61
CA ILE A 12 1.06 -10.10 0.63
C ILE A 12 1.31 -11.05 1.81
N VAL A 13 0.41 -12.01 2.02
CA VAL A 13 0.55 -13.00 3.10
C VAL A 13 1.81 -13.83 2.91
N ARG A 14 2.14 -14.27 1.69
CA ARG A 14 3.39 -14.99 1.40
C ARG A 14 4.63 -14.16 1.72
N ARG A 15 4.64 -12.85 1.45
CA ARG A 15 5.73 -11.94 1.84
C ARG A 15 5.87 -11.86 3.36
N LEU A 16 4.76 -11.70 4.07
CA LEU A 16 4.74 -11.62 5.53
C LEU A 16 5.23 -12.92 6.18
N ILE A 17 4.80 -14.08 5.70
CA ILE A 17 5.22 -15.38 6.25
C ILE A 17 6.71 -15.64 6.01
N LYS A 18 7.24 -15.25 4.83
CA LYS A 18 8.65 -15.47 4.48
C LYS A 18 9.63 -14.67 5.35
N ASP A 19 9.27 -13.44 5.73
CA ASP A 19 10.14 -12.57 6.53
C ASP A 19 9.31 -11.58 7.36
N TYR A 20 8.62 -12.12 8.37
CA TYR A 20 7.67 -11.35 9.17
C TYR A 20 8.34 -10.17 9.89
N ARG A 21 9.52 -10.39 10.48
CA ARG A 21 10.22 -9.37 11.26
C ARG A 21 10.50 -8.12 10.45
N ASN A 22 10.92 -8.29 9.19
CA ASN A 22 11.26 -7.16 8.33
C ASN A 22 10.04 -6.62 7.56
N CYS A 23 9.02 -7.45 7.30
CA CYS A 23 7.87 -7.05 6.48
C CYS A 23 6.65 -6.55 7.27
N ARG A 24 6.54 -6.83 8.57
CA ARG A 24 5.34 -6.48 9.38
C ARG A 24 5.04 -4.98 9.55
N SER A 25 5.89 -4.10 9.03
CA SER A 25 5.79 -2.64 9.23
C SER A 25 6.04 -1.89 7.92
N GLY A 26 5.49 -0.68 7.81
CA GLY A 26 5.60 0.15 6.61
C GLY A 26 4.64 -0.23 5.48
N PHE A 27 3.59 -1.02 5.77
CA PHE A 27 2.47 -1.19 4.86
C PHE A 27 1.73 0.15 4.68
N PRO A 28 1.19 0.47 3.49
CA PRO A 28 0.51 1.74 3.25
C PRO A 28 -0.67 2.01 4.19
N ASP A 29 -0.89 3.28 4.53
CA ASP A 29 -1.88 3.70 5.53
C ASP A 29 -3.32 3.30 5.19
N LEU A 30 -3.68 3.38 3.91
CA LEU A 30 -5.05 3.17 3.45
C LEU A 30 -5.13 1.98 2.48
N THR A 31 -6.25 1.27 2.54
CA THR A 31 -6.72 0.36 1.49
C THR A 31 -8.05 0.88 1.00
N VAL A 32 -8.13 1.25 -0.28
CA VAL A 32 -9.33 1.83 -0.91
C VAL A 32 -9.84 0.90 -1.99
N TRP A 33 -11.16 0.82 -2.16
CA TRP A 33 -11.77 -0.05 -3.16
C TRP A 33 -13.01 0.57 -3.78
N ASN A 34 -13.38 0.07 -4.96
CA ASN A 34 -14.66 0.31 -5.60
C ASN A 34 -15.31 -1.06 -5.88
N ASP A 35 -16.41 -1.37 -5.20
CA ASP A 35 -17.07 -2.69 -5.33
C ASP A 35 -17.78 -2.84 -6.68
N GLU A 36 -18.30 -1.77 -7.28
CA GLU A 36 -18.96 -1.84 -8.60
C GLU A 36 -17.95 -2.14 -9.70
N LYS A 37 -16.82 -1.44 -9.71
CA LYS A 37 -15.75 -1.58 -10.70
C LYS A 37 -14.74 -2.68 -10.37
N LYS A 38 -14.88 -3.34 -9.22
CA LYS A 38 -13.94 -4.36 -8.71
C LYS A 38 -12.49 -3.89 -8.69
N LEU A 39 -12.27 -2.66 -8.26
CA LEU A 39 -10.94 -2.06 -8.14
C LEU A 39 -10.50 -2.02 -6.67
N LEU A 40 -9.19 -2.20 -6.46
CA LEU A 40 -8.52 -2.09 -5.18
C LEU A 40 -7.22 -1.30 -5.38
N ALA A 41 -6.90 -0.40 -4.47
CA ALA A 41 -5.58 0.20 -4.35
C ALA A 41 -5.17 0.33 -2.88
N VAL A 42 -3.86 0.34 -2.63
CA VAL A 42 -3.29 0.73 -1.34
C VAL A 42 -2.65 2.11 -1.47
N VAL A 43 -2.78 2.95 -0.45
CA VAL A 43 -2.34 4.35 -0.52
C VAL A 43 -1.54 4.70 0.73
N GLU A 44 -0.33 5.19 0.51
CA GLU A 44 0.51 5.76 1.56
C GLU A 44 0.32 7.28 1.54
N VAL A 45 -0.04 7.88 2.68
CA VAL A 45 -0.31 9.30 2.78
C VAL A 45 0.93 10.02 3.33
N LYS A 46 1.24 11.19 2.77
CA LYS A 46 2.35 12.04 3.21
C LYS A 46 1.88 13.46 3.40
N GLY A 47 2.03 13.97 4.61
CA GLY A 47 1.81 15.38 4.91
C GLY A 47 2.94 16.26 4.39
N PRO A 48 2.84 17.59 4.59
CA PRO A 48 3.89 18.53 4.23
C PRO A 48 5.22 18.18 4.92
N GLY A 49 6.28 17.98 4.12
CA GLY A 49 7.62 17.65 4.62
C GLY A 49 7.86 16.15 4.91
N ASP A 50 6.82 15.32 4.92
CA ASP A 50 6.96 13.89 5.17
C ASP A 50 7.68 13.18 4.01
N LYS A 51 8.58 12.28 4.36
CA LYS A 51 9.27 11.40 3.41
C LYS A 51 8.82 9.96 3.61
N LEU A 52 8.91 9.17 2.54
CA LEU A 52 8.78 7.72 2.65
C LEU A 52 9.89 7.16 3.54
N SER A 53 9.55 6.24 4.42
CA SER A 53 10.55 5.40 5.09
C SER A 53 11.12 4.35 4.13
N THR A 54 12.24 3.72 4.51
CA THR A 54 12.81 2.63 3.71
C THR A 54 11.86 1.44 3.60
N LYS A 55 11.15 1.10 4.69
CA LYS A 55 10.18 -0.01 4.69
C LYS A 55 8.97 0.28 3.78
N GLN A 56 8.49 1.51 3.76
CA GLN A 56 7.42 1.93 2.86
C GLN A 56 7.84 1.85 1.39
N ARG A 57 9.06 2.31 1.05
CA ARG A 57 9.61 2.12 -0.29
C ARG A 57 9.69 0.65 -0.70
N LEU A 58 10.10 -0.24 0.21
CA LEU A 58 10.14 -1.68 -0.05
C LEU A 58 8.75 -2.27 -0.30
N TRP A 59 7.74 -1.83 0.43
CA TRP A 59 6.33 -2.22 0.19
C TRP A 59 5.81 -1.70 -1.15
N LEU A 60 6.03 -0.43 -1.47
CA LEU A 60 5.63 0.15 -2.76
C LEU A 60 6.30 -0.56 -3.95
N ASN A 61 7.60 -0.87 -3.84
CA ASN A 61 8.31 -1.65 -4.86
C ASN A 61 7.76 -3.08 -4.97
N PHE A 62 7.41 -3.70 -3.85
CA PHE A 62 6.77 -5.01 -3.85
C PHE A 62 5.42 -4.99 -4.59
N PHE A 63 4.55 -4.02 -4.30
CA PHE A 63 3.25 -3.90 -5.00
C PHE A 63 3.43 -3.68 -6.50
N LYS A 64 4.36 -2.80 -6.89
CA LYS A 64 4.72 -2.59 -8.31
C LYS A 64 5.12 -3.91 -8.98
N ASN A 65 5.97 -4.70 -8.34
CA ASN A 65 6.43 -5.99 -8.88
C ASN A 65 5.35 -7.08 -8.88
N GLN A 66 4.26 -6.92 -8.14
CA GLN A 66 3.12 -7.84 -8.14
C GLN A 66 1.94 -7.31 -8.98
N ASN A 67 2.11 -6.20 -9.70
CA ASN A 67 1.02 -5.52 -10.43
C ASN A 67 -0.18 -5.17 -9.53
N ILE A 68 0.08 -4.85 -8.26
CA ILE A 68 -0.93 -4.36 -7.32
C ILE A 68 -0.88 -2.84 -7.34
N VAL A 69 -2.04 -2.19 -7.52
CA VAL A 69 -2.12 -0.74 -7.59
C VAL A 69 -1.78 -0.13 -6.22
N ALA A 70 -0.76 0.71 -6.21
CA ALA A 70 -0.32 1.44 -5.03
C ALA A 70 -0.01 2.89 -5.37
N HIS A 71 -0.40 3.81 -4.49
CA HIS A 71 -0.17 5.25 -4.67
C HIS A 71 0.50 5.87 -3.45
N VAL A 72 1.20 6.98 -3.69
CA VAL A 72 1.59 7.92 -2.63
C VAL A 72 0.72 9.17 -2.79
N CYS A 73 -0.05 9.49 -1.77
CA CYS A 73 -0.91 10.67 -1.73
C CYS A 73 -0.22 11.78 -0.92
N HIS A 74 0.20 12.84 -1.61
CA HIS A 74 0.78 14.01 -0.97
C HIS A 74 -0.31 15.02 -0.62
N VAL A 75 -0.48 15.28 0.67
CA VAL A 75 -1.42 16.28 1.17
C VAL A 75 -0.67 17.58 1.40
N THR A 76 -1.25 18.69 0.93
CA THR A 76 -0.74 20.04 1.20
C THR A 76 -1.68 20.73 2.18
N GLY A 77 -1.10 21.43 3.16
CA GLY A 77 -1.86 22.34 4.02
C GLY A 77 -1.90 23.73 3.42
N ARG A 78 -3.02 24.43 3.56
CA ARG A 78 -3.04 25.90 3.39
C ARG A 78 -2.83 26.52 4.77
N VAL A 79 -1.81 27.36 4.91
CA VAL A 79 -1.68 28.24 6.07
C VAL A 79 -2.49 29.49 5.70
N ASN A 80 -3.58 29.74 6.44
CA ASN A 80 -4.30 31.01 6.34
C ASN A 80 -3.49 32.12 7.01
#